data_AF-A0A167M2V5-F1
#
_entry.id   AF-A0A167M2V5-F1
#
_cell.length_a   1.000
_cell.length_b   1.000
_cell.length_c   1.000
_cell.angle_alpha   90.00
_cell.angle_beta   90.00
_cell.angle_gamma   90.00
#
_symmetry.space_group_name_H-M   'P 1'
#
loop_
_entity.id
_entity.type
_entity.pdbx_description
1 polymer ?
#
loop_
_entity_poly.entity_id
_entity_poly.type
_entity_poly.pdbx_seq_one_letter_code
_entity_poly.pdbx_strand_id
1 'polypeptide(L)'
;MYKPIVLTLASLSSILAAPLDNVTPAKHKRSYTSSNWSGAVQESKAGSYNYVQGSFVVPTLNDQNNPSGTADIWVGIDGNNCKSAILQTGIVTYGDGSFWVWTEWWKHTMQDYSVSLDVNGGDTIRLTVHATSSTSGTTSVENLTTGKSVSQTFTSETSYPLCESDAEWIVEDFSTDSQGDLAPLVDWGTIKFFDTTAKGPNGQVSAVGAEVFNLKQNGVILTDTEIGSDGSVSVTYTGGQ
;
A
#
# COMPACT_ATOMS: atom_id res chain seq x y z
N MET A 1 -34.72 16.13 -43.65
CA MET A 1 -34.43 14.72 -43.34
C MET A 1 -32.99 14.67 -42.83
N TYR A 2 -32.80 14.88 -41.52
CA TYR A 2 -31.48 15.02 -40.90
C TYR A 2 -30.97 13.63 -40.49
N LYS A 3 -29.79 13.23 -41.01
CA LYS A 3 -29.07 12.02 -40.57
C LYS A 3 -28.31 12.34 -39.28
N PRO A 4 -28.40 11.52 -38.23
CA PRO A 4 -27.52 11.69 -37.07
C PRO A 4 -26.12 11.17 -37.42
N ILE A 5 -25.10 11.97 -37.12
CA ILE A 5 -23.71 11.54 -37.09
C ILE A 5 -23.50 10.86 -35.74
N VAL A 6 -23.34 9.54 -35.76
CA VAL A 6 -22.90 8.78 -34.59
C VAL A 6 -21.38 8.96 -34.50
N LEU A 7 -20.94 9.75 -33.53
CA LEU A 7 -19.53 9.91 -33.19
C LEU A 7 -19.16 8.79 -32.20
N THR A 8 -18.70 7.65 -32.70
CA THR A 8 -18.09 6.62 -31.85
C THR A 8 -16.71 7.09 -31.43
N LEU A 9 -16.58 7.60 -30.20
CA LEU A 9 -15.27 7.70 -29.53
C LEU A 9 -14.87 6.29 -29.10
N ALA A 10 -13.97 5.66 -29.85
CA ALA A 10 -13.18 4.55 -29.35
C ALA A 10 -12.09 5.14 -28.46
N SER A 11 -12.30 5.13 -27.14
CA SER A 11 -11.20 5.33 -26.20
C SER A 11 -10.34 4.05 -26.22
N LEU A 12 -9.21 4.11 -26.91
CA LEU A 12 -8.13 3.16 -26.74
C LEU A 12 -7.57 3.39 -25.33
N SER A 13 -8.11 2.70 -24.33
CA SER A 13 -7.45 2.53 -23.05
C SER A 13 -6.27 1.60 -23.28
N SER A 14 -5.11 2.19 -23.59
CA SER A 14 -3.84 1.48 -23.56
C SER A 14 -3.61 1.03 -22.12
N ILE A 15 -3.84 -0.26 -21.85
CA ILE A 15 -3.33 -0.92 -20.67
C ILE A 15 -1.81 -0.83 -20.79
N LEU A 16 -1.18 0.16 -20.12
CA LEU A 16 0.24 0.06 -19.86
C LEU A 16 0.38 -1.06 -18.83
N ALA A 17 0.63 -2.28 -19.32
CA ALA A 17 1.37 -3.23 -18.52
C ALA A 17 2.68 -2.51 -18.17
N ALA A 18 2.94 -2.29 -16.88
CA ALA A 18 4.21 -1.74 -16.45
C ALA A 18 5.29 -2.66 -17.02
N PRO A 19 6.21 -2.17 -17.88
CA PRO A 19 7.36 -2.96 -18.23
C PRO A 19 8.08 -3.27 -16.91
N LEU A 20 8.48 -4.53 -16.74
CA LEU A 20 9.57 -4.89 -15.83
C LEU A 20 10.85 -4.26 -16.42
N ASP A 21 10.93 -2.94 -16.41
CA ASP A 21 12.15 -2.25 -16.78
C ASP A 21 13.22 -2.64 -15.76
N ASN A 22 14.44 -2.87 -16.26
CA ASN A 22 15.66 -3.00 -15.46
C ASN A 22 15.90 -1.66 -14.75
N VAL A 23 15.10 -1.37 -13.73
CA VAL A 23 15.30 -0.24 -12.84
C VAL A 23 16.48 -0.60 -11.97
N THR A 24 17.49 0.26 -11.97
CA THR A 24 18.66 0.05 -11.10
C THR A 24 18.28 0.32 -9.65
N PRO A 25 18.77 -0.48 -8.68
CA PRO A 25 18.57 -0.20 -7.28
C PRO A 25 19.03 1.22 -6.93
N ALA A 26 18.18 1.97 -6.24
CA ALA A 26 18.52 3.23 -5.61
C ALA A 26 19.22 3.00 -4.27
N LYS A 27 19.94 4.03 -3.81
CA LYS A 27 20.41 4.05 -2.42
C LYS A 27 19.21 4.28 -1.50
N HIS A 28 19.00 3.38 -0.56
CA HIS A 28 18.16 3.57 0.62
C HIS A 28 19.01 4.08 1.80
N LYS A 29 18.39 4.72 2.80
CA LYS A 29 19.12 5.26 3.96
C LYS A 29 19.72 4.15 4.81
N ARG A 30 18.90 3.16 5.15
CA ARG A 30 19.19 2.04 6.06
C ARG A 30 18.28 0.85 5.77
N SER A 31 18.72 -0.35 6.11
CA SER A 31 17.92 -1.56 6.07
C SER A 31 17.63 -2.05 7.49
N TYR A 32 16.38 -2.38 7.76
CA TYR A 32 15.89 -2.93 9.02
C TYR A 32 15.11 -4.21 8.79
N THR A 33 14.81 -4.89 9.89
CA THR A 33 13.87 -6.01 9.89
C THR A 33 12.72 -5.71 10.84
N SER A 34 11.51 -6.08 10.44
CA SER A 34 10.31 -6.02 11.29
C SER A 34 9.67 -7.41 11.39
N SER A 35 8.94 -7.68 12.47
CA SER A 35 8.19 -8.93 12.64
C SER A 35 6.98 -9.02 11.70
N ASN A 36 6.43 -7.88 11.28
CA ASN A 36 5.21 -7.79 10.49
C ASN A 36 5.30 -6.87 9.26
N TRP A 37 6.26 -5.95 9.17
CA TRP A 37 6.35 -5.03 8.01
C TRP A 37 7.48 -5.38 7.04
N SER A 38 7.20 -5.22 5.75
CA SER A 38 8.21 -5.12 4.71
C SER A 38 7.86 -4.05 3.69
N GLY A 39 8.84 -3.34 3.14
CA GLY A 39 8.60 -2.20 2.27
C GLY A 39 9.50 -1.01 2.58
N ALA A 40 9.04 0.19 2.22
CA ALA A 40 9.81 1.42 2.32
C ALA A 40 9.12 2.45 3.21
N VAL A 41 9.91 3.12 4.07
CA VAL A 41 9.44 4.17 5.00
C VAL A 41 10.27 5.44 4.81
N GLN A 42 9.64 6.52 4.35
CA GLN A 42 10.24 7.85 4.37
C GLN A 42 10.05 8.48 5.73
N GLU A 43 11.15 8.66 6.46
CA GLU A 43 11.14 9.38 7.73
C GLU A 43 11.60 10.83 7.58
N SER A 44 10.89 11.72 8.28
CA SER A 44 11.24 13.13 8.44
C SER A 44 10.76 13.64 9.81
N LYS A 45 10.84 14.96 10.01
CA LYS A 45 10.31 15.66 11.19
C LYS A 45 8.78 15.59 11.18
N ALA A 46 8.14 15.67 12.34
CA ALA A 46 6.69 15.82 12.44
C ALA A 46 6.16 16.98 11.55
N GLY A 47 4.99 16.80 10.94
CA GLY A 47 4.36 17.73 10.00
C GLY A 47 5.01 17.76 8.61
N SER A 48 5.80 16.74 8.24
CA SER A 48 6.47 16.68 6.94
C SER A 48 5.62 16.04 5.85
N TYR A 49 4.82 15.03 6.21
CA TYR A 49 4.07 14.23 5.25
C TYR A 49 2.60 14.19 5.63
N ASN A 50 1.77 14.82 4.82
CA ASN A 50 0.32 14.79 4.97
C ASN A 50 -0.38 14.08 3.81
N TYR A 51 0.36 13.61 2.80
CA TYR A 51 -0.20 12.89 1.66
C TYR A 51 0.75 11.76 1.25
N VAL A 52 0.22 10.55 1.06
CA VAL A 52 0.96 9.39 0.55
C VAL A 52 0.13 8.68 -0.51
N GLN A 53 0.77 8.31 -1.61
CA GLN A 53 0.17 7.56 -2.71
C GLN A 53 1.14 6.47 -3.18
N GLY A 54 0.60 5.31 -3.53
CA GLY A 54 1.30 4.27 -4.27
C GLY A 54 0.32 3.52 -5.16
N SER A 55 0.79 3.03 -6.30
CA SER A 55 0.01 2.15 -7.17
C SER A 55 0.70 0.81 -7.32
N PHE A 56 -0.05 -0.26 -7.49
CA PHE A 56 0.48 -1.60 -7.69
C PHE A 56 -0.46 -2.43 -8.57
N VAL A 57 0.04 -3.54 -9.11
CA VAL A 57 -0.79 -4.55 -9.77
C VAL A 57 -1.12 -5.64 -8.76
N VAL A 58 -2.41 -5.93 -8.60
CA VAL A 58 -2.89 -6.95 -7.64
C VAL A 58 -2.35 -8.32 -8.06
N PRO A 59 -1.72 -9.09 -7.16
CA PRO A 59 -1.24 -10.42 -7.48
C PRO A 59 -2.39 -11.36 -7.84
N THR A 60 -2.17 -12.27 -8.78
CA THR A 60 -3.11 -13.35 -9.08
C THR A 60 -2.72 -14.58 -8.26
N LEU A 61 -3.36 -14.75 -7.10
CA LEU A 61 -3.12 -15.88 -6.20
C LEU A 61 -4.06 -17.05 -6.49
N ASN A 62 -3.56 -18.26 -6.29
CA ASN A 62 -4.32 -19.52 -6.37
C ASN A 62 -3.60 -20.63 -5.58
N ASP A 63 -3.18 -20.31 -4.36
CA ASP A 63 -2.55 -21.26 -3.45
C ASP A 63 -3.61 -22.09 -2.71
N GLN A 64 -3.98 -23.21 -3.32
CA GLN A 64 -4.94 -24.16 -2.77
C GLN A 64 -4.41 -24.90 -1.52
N ASN A 65 -3.10 -24.88 -1.26
CA ASN A 65 -2.52 -25.49 -0.06
C ASN A 65 -2.53 -24.52 1.13
N ASN A 66 -2.64 -23.22 0.86
CA ASN A 66 -2.75 -22.16 1.85
C ASN A 66 -3.82 -21.13 1.46
N PRO A 67 -5.10 -21.53 1.35
CA PRO A 67 -6.16 -20.65 0.84
C PRO A 67 -6.41 -19.43 1.73
N SER A 68 -6.11 -19.54 3.03
CA SER A 68 -6.20 -18.45 4.00
C SER A 68 -4.91 -17.63 4.11
N GLY A 69 -3.85 -17.99 3.38
CA GLY A 69 -2.60 -17.24 3.35
C GLY A 69 -2.85 -15.83 2.86
N THR A 70 -2.15 -14.84 3.41
CA THR A 70 -2.42 -13.43 3.15
C THR A 70 -1.19 -12.65 2.72
N ALA A 71 -1.42 -11.58 1.97
CA ALA A 71 -0.51 -10.47 1.80
C ALA A 71 -1.33 -9.18 1.93
N ASP A 72 -1.04 -8.36 2.93
CA ASP A 72 -1.69 -7.07 3.11
C ASP A 72 -0.86 -5.95 2.50
N ILE A 73 -1.40 -5.27 1.49
CA ILE A 73 -0.68 -4.32 0.65
C ILE A 73 -1.27 -2.93 0.85
N TRP A 74 -0.50 -2.00 1.43
CA TRP A 74 -1.04 -0.72 1.85
C TRP A 74 -0.05 0.46 1.74
N VAL A 75 -0.61 1.66 1.82
CA VAL A 75 0.14 2.92 2.00
C VAL A 75 -0.37 3.66 3.23
N GLY A 76 0.53 4.38 3.90
CA GLY A 76 0.19 5.02 5.16
C GLY A 76 1.01 6.27 5.47
N ILE A 77 0.54 6.98 6.50
CA ILE A 77 1.25 8.03 7.22
C ILE A 77 1.38 7.59 8.68
N ASP A 78 2.59 7.72 9.24
CA ASP A 78 2.98 7.38 10.62
C ASP A 78 3.07 5.87 10.92
N GLY A 79 3.35 5.51 12.18
CA GLY A 79 3.49 4.12 12.62
C GLY A 79 4.93 3.66 12.82
N ASN A 80 5.92 4.31 12.20
CA ASN A 80 7.33 3.99 12.39
C ASN A 80 8.01 4.87 13.45
N ASN A 81 8.30 6.14 13.16
CA ASN A 81 8.84 7.07 14.14
C ASN A 81 7.72 7.58 15.05
N CYS A 82 6.53 7.81 14.49
CA CYS A 82 5.34 8.18 15.23
C CYS A 82 4.55 6.93 15.63
N LYS A 83 4.44 6.65 16.94
CA LYS A 83 3.73 5.45 17.45
C LYS A 83 2.32 5.71 17.95
N SER A 84 1.80 6.93 17.81
CA SER A 84 0.47 7.30 18.30
C SER A 84 -0.66 6.81 17.41
N ALA A 85 -0.48 6.85 16.09
CA ALA A 85 -1.50 6.56 15.09
C ALA A 85 -0.86 6.16 13.75
N ILE A 86 -1.70 5.64 12.85
CA ILE A 86 -1.40 5.45 11.42
C ILE A 86 -2.67 5.78 10.65
N LEU A 87 -2.59 6.62 9.61
CA LEU A 87 -3.67 6.76 8.65
C LEU A 87 -3.31 5.91 7.43
N GLN A 88 -4.07 4.84 7.19
CA GLN A 88 -3.70 3.83 6.18
C GLN A 88 -4.89 3.24 5.43
N THR A 89 -4.61 2.73 4.23
CA THR A 89 -5.57 1.98 3.42
C THR A 89 -4.83 1.01 2.52
N GLY A 90 -5.49 -0.11 2.24
CA GLY A 90 -4.88 -1.18 1.48
C GLY A 90 -5.87 -2.23 0.99
N ILE A 91 -5.28 -3.32 0.53
CA ILE A 91 -5.97 -4.52 0.11
C ILE A 91 -5.27 -5.73 0.71
N VAL A 92 -6.02 -6.54 1.45
CA VAL A 92 -5.60 -7.91 1.77
C VAL A 92 -5.92 -8.80 0.58
N THR A 93 -4.92 -9.54 0.12
CA THR A 93 -5.09 -10.60 -0.88
C THR A 93 -4.97 -11.96 -0.19
N TYR A 94 -5.83 -12.91 -0.54
CA TYR A 94 -5.85 -14.24 0.05
C TYR A 94 -5.35 -15.31 -0.95
N GLY A 95 -4.80 -16.40 -0.43
CA GLY A 95 -4.27 -17.51 -1.24
C GLY A 95 -5.31 -18.13 -2.16
N ASP A 96 -6.59 -18.14 -1.78
CA ASP A 96 -7.70 -18.58 -2.64
C ASP A 96 -8.07 -17.60 -3.77
N GLY A 97 -7.40 -16.45 -3.84
CA GLY A 97 -7.63 -15.40 -4.82
C GLY A 97 -8.75 -14.42 -4.46
N SER A 98 -9.32 -14.50 -3.25
CA SER A 98 -10.23 -13.49 -2.73
C SER A 98 -9.48 -12.24 -2.22
N PHE A 99 -10.22 -11.14 -2.01
CA PHE A 99 -9.66 -9.85 -1.65
C PHE A 99 -10.52 -9.15 -0.59
N TRP A 100 -9.89 -8.34 0.26
CA TRP A 100 -10.55 -7.41 1.16
C TRP A 100 -9.94 -6.02 1.03
N VAL A 101 -10.76 -5.04 0.64
CA VAL A 101 -10.38 -3.62 0.52
C VAL A 101 -10.75 -2.89 1.80
N TRP A 102 -9.80 -2.20 2.41
CA TRP A 102 -9.96 -1.69 3.76
C TRP A 102 -9.43 -0.28 3.98
N THR A 103 -9.89 0.36 5.05
CA THR A 103 -9.40 1.64 5.56
C THR A 103 -9.19 1.60 7.06
N GLU A 104 -8.23 2.37 7.57
CA GLU A 104 -7.96 2.41 9.00
C GLU A 104 -7.36 3.74 9.46
N TRP A 105 -7.80 4.17 10.65
CA TRP A 105 -7.02 5.02 11.54
C TRP A 105 -6.53 4.14 12.69
N TRP A 106 -5.30 3.65 12.59
CA TRP A 106 -4.76 2.62 13.48
C TRP A 106 -4.82 3.06 14.95
N LYS A 107 -5.03 2.08 15.83
CA LYS A 107 -5.64 2.13 17.19
C LYS A 107 -7.15 1.90 17.20
N HIS A 108 -7.82 2.06 16.06
CA HIS A 108 -9.10 1.41 15.79
C HIS A 108 -8.89 0.08 15.06
N THR A 109 -9.94 -0.71 14.88
CA THR A 109 -9.88 -1.90 14.03
C THR A 109 -9.96 -1.49 12.57
N MET A 110 -9.29 -2.22 11.68
CA MET A 110 -9.45 -2.13 10.23
C MET A 110 -10.93 -2.23 9.83
N GLN A 111 -11.35 -1.40 8.85
CA GLN A 111 -12.76 -1.19 8.52
C GLN A 111 -13.04 -1.40 7.03
N ASP A 112 -14.26 -1.84 6.73
CA ASP A 112 -14.79 -1.83 5.38
C ASP A 112 -15.10 -0.39 4.92
N TYR A 113 -14.94 -0.14 3.63
CA TYR A 113 -15.58 1.02 3.01
C TYR A 113 -17.10 0.84 2.97
N SER A 114 -17.84 1.95 3.08
CA SER A 114 -19.31 1.96 3.04
C SER A 114 -19.91 1.41 1.74
N VAL A 115 -19.11 1.36 0.68
CA VAL A 115 -19.44 0.78 -0.62
C VAL A 115 -18.32 -0.19 -1.00
N SER A 116 -18.68 -1.34 -1.56
CA SER A 116 -17.70 -2.31 -2.04
C SER A 116 -16.99 -1.83 -3.32
N LEU A 117 -15.69 -2.08 -3.40
CA LEU A 117 -14.91 -1.94 -4.63
C LEU A 117 -14.57 -3.34 -5.16
N ASP A 118 -14.97 -3.63 -6.39
CA ASP A 118 -14.58 -4.88 -7.06
C ASP A 118 -13.09 -4.82 -7.40
N VAL A 119 -12.35 -5.86 -7.00
CA VAL A 119 -10.91 -6.01 -7.25
C VAL A 119 -10.65 -7.44 -7.74
N ASN A 120 -9.82 -7.58 -8.76
CA ASN A 120 -9.38 -8.87 -9.28
C ASN A 120 -7.85 -8.91 -9.39
N GLY A 121 -7.29 -10.12 -9.39
CA GLY A 121 -5.88 -10.31 -9.74
C GLY A 121 -5.58 -9.73 -11.12
N GLY A 122 -4.50 -8.96 -11.23
CA GLY A 122 -4.10 -8.23 -12.43
C GLY A 122 -4.69 -6.81 -12.54
N ASP A 123 -5.61 -6.40 -11.65
CA ASP A 123 -6.07 -5.01 -11.62
C ASP A 123 -4.93 -4.07 -11.17
N THR A 124 -4.89 -2.87 -11.75
CA THR A 124 -4.01 -1.81 -11.27
C THR A 124 -4.76 -0.97 -10.24
N ILE A 125 -4.27 -0.97 -9.01
CA ILE A 125 -4.85 -0.24 -7.89
C ILE A 125 -3.98 0.95 -7.54
N ARG A 126 -4.60 2.09 -7.24
CA ARG A 126 -3.97 3.23 -6.60
C ARG A 126 -4.55 3.40 -5.20
N LEU A 127 -3.65 3.45 -4.23
CA LEU A 127 -3.95 3.75 -2.84
C LEU A 127 -3.54 5.18 -2.54
N THR A 128 -4.33 5.88 -1.72
CA THR A 128 -3.98 7.24 -1.27
C THR A 128 -4.49 7.47 0.14
N VAL A 129 -3.64 8.11 0.95
CA VAL A 129 -4.01 8.72 2.22
C VAL A 129 -3.67 10.20 2.21
N HIS A 130 -4.53 11.03 2.79
CA HIS A 130 -4.35 12.47 2.87
C HIS A 130 -4.84 12.98 4.24
N ALA A 131 -3.91 13.28 5.13
CA ALA A 131 -4.17 13.97 6.38
C ALA A 131 -4.48 15.45 6.09
N THR A 132 -5.65 15.90 6.55
CA THR A 132 -6.07 17.32 6.50
C THR A 132 -5.72 18.04 7.80
N SER A 133 -5.49 17.29 8.87
CA SER A 133 -4.87 17.70 10.13
C SER A 133 -4.31 16.46 10.84
N SER A 134 -3.66 16.65 11.97
CA SER A 134 -3.24 15.54 12.83
C SER A 134 -4.40 14.66 13.33
N THR A 135 -5.66 15.08 13.21
CA THR A 135 -6.84 14.34 13.72
C THR A 135 -7.93 14.14 12.66
N SER A 136 -7.63 14.42 11.40
CA SER A 136 -8.59 14.28 10.30
C SER A 136 -7.88 13.98 8.98
N GLY A 137 -8.52 13.22 8.11
CA GLY A 137 -7.94 12.85 6.84
C GLY A 137 -8.88 12.02 5.99
N THR A 138 -8.41 11.66 4.81
CA THR A 138 -9.14 10.80 3.88
C THR A 138 -8.27 9.65 3.43
N THR A 139 -8.88 8.49 3.27
CA THR A 139 -8.29 7.36 2.55
C THR A 139 -9.06 7.14 1.25
N SER A 140 -8.40 6.61 0.24
CA SER A 140 -9.06 6.19 -0.99
C SER A 140 -8.35 5.04 -1.66
N VAL A 141 -9.14 4.14 -2.25
CA VAL A 141 -8.70 3.07 -3.11
C VAL A 141 -9.37 3.26 -4.47
N GLU A 142 -8.56 3.40 -5.52
CA GLU A 142 -8.99 3.53 -6.90
C GLU A 142 -8.57 2.28 -7.68
N ASN A 143 -9.53 1.58 -8.30
CA ASN A 143 -9.23 0.56 -9.29
C ASN A 143 -9.10 1.23 -10.66
N LEU A 144 -7.86 1.49 -11.09
CA LEU A 144 -7.55 2.19 -12.33
C LEU A 144 -7.94 1.37 -13.57
N THR A 145 -8.02 0.05 -13.47
CA THR A 145 -8.50 -0.82 -14.56
C THR A 145 -9.98 -0.59 -14.84
N THR A 146 -10.80 -0.48 -13.79
CA THR A 146 -12.26 -0.35 -13.92
C THR A 146 -12.75 1.10 -13.86
N GLY A 147 -11.92 2.03 -13.40
CA GLY A 147 -12.26 3.44 -13.17
C GLY A 147 -13.16 3.67 -11.95
N LYS A 148 -13.34 2.68 -11.08
CA LYS A 148 -14.13 2.79 -9.84
C LYS A 148 -13.24 3.14 -8.65
N SER A 149 -13.83 3.75 -7.62
CA SER A 149 -13.11 4.14 -6.41
C SER A 149 -13.99 4.12 -5.18
N VAL A 150 -13.37 3.95 -4.01
CA VAL A 150 -13.98 4.12 -2.69
C VAL A 150 -13.14 5.07 -1.84
N SER A 151 -13.77 5.77 -0.89
CA SER A 151 -13.08 6.70 0.00
C SER A 151 -13.80 6.80 1.35
N GLN A 152 -13.03 7.10 2.39
CA GLN A 152 -13.49 7.30 3.76
C GLN A 152 -12.88 8.59 4.30
N THR A 153 -13.68 9.36 5.04
CA THR A 153 -13.22 10.59 5.69
C THR A 153 -13.28 10.42 7.21
N PHE A 154 -12.15 10.70 7.86
CA PHE A 154 -12.00 10.77 9.31
C PHE A 154 -11.98 12.24 9.74
N THR A 155 -12.75 12.62 10.77
CA THR A 155 -12.95 14.04 11.14
C THR A 155 -12.66 14.36 12.60
N SER A 156 -12.44 13.38 13.48
CA SER A 156 -12.37 13.62 14.93
C SER A 156 -11.52 12.59 15.69
N GLU A 157 -10.39 12.20 15.11
CA GLU A 157 -9.48 11.18 15.65
C GLU A 157 -8.56 11.73 16.76
N THR A 158 -9.18 12.38 17.74
CA THR A 158 -8.48 13.17 18.78
C THR A 158 -7.77 12.32 19.83
N SER A 159 -8.14 11.05 19.99
CA SER A 159 -7.49 10.14 20.95
C SER A 159 -6.11 9.69 20.49
N TYR A 160 -5.90 9.66 19.17
CA TYR A 160 -4.70 9.13 18.53
C TYR A 160 -4.28 10.05 17.38
N PRO A 161 -3.72 11.23 17.66
CA PRO A 161 -3.31 12.15 16.61
C PRO A 161 -2.09 11.62 15.84
N LEU A 162 -2.03 11.91 14.54
CA LEU A 162 -0.87 11.75 13.68
C LEU A 162 0.24 12.74 14.08
N CYS A 163 1.48 12.34 13.87
CA CYS A 163 2.65 13.20 13.89
C CYS A 163 3.01 13.71 12.49
N GLU A 164 2.56 13.03 11.42
CA GLU A 164 2.90 13.33 10.02
C GLU A 164 4.42 13.28 9.76
N SER A 165 5.11 12.33 10.39
CA SER A 165 6.57 12.15 10.30
C SER A 165 7.01 11.01 9.40
N ASP A 166 6.12 10.05 9.14
CA ASP A 166 6.41 8.88 8.33
C ASP A 166 5.48 8.83 7.10
N ALA A 167 5.98 8.27 6.00
CA ALA A 167 5.22 7.98 4.80
C ALA A 167 5.69 6.65 4.22
N GLU A 168 4.79 5.68 4.06
CA GLU A 168 5.20 4.30 3.76
C GLU A 168 4.37 3.57 2.69
N TRP A 169 5.04 2.56 2.10
CA TRP A 169 4.53 1.61 1.11
C TRP A 169 4.91 0.21 1.58
N ILE A 170 3.93 -0.54 2.10
CA ILE A 170 4.19 -1.74 2.90
C ILE A 170 3.44 -2.95 2.34
N VAL A 171 4.10 -4.10 2.39
CA VAL A 171 3.47 -5.42 2.42
C VAL A 171 3.65 -5.99 3.81
N GLU A 172 2.54 -6.26 4.48
CA GLU A 172 2.49 -6.63 5.90
C GLU A 172 1.96 -8.07 6.11
N ASP A 173 2.52 -8.71 7.13
CA ASP A 173 1.89 -9.82 7.83
C ASP A 173 1.09 -9.28 9.01
N PHE A 174 -0.21 -9.01 8.79
CA PHE A 174 -1.02 -8.27 9.76
C PHE A 174 -1.44 -9.15 10.95
N SER A 175 -1.63 -8.52 12.11
CA SER A 175 -2.15 -9.21 13.29
C SER A 175 -3.63 -9.54 13.11
N THR A 176 -3.99 -10.81 13.27
CA THR A 176 -5.37 -11.30 13.16
C THR A 176 -6.19 -11.11 14.43
N ASP A 177 -5.53 -10.86 15.57
CA ASP A 177 -6.19 -10.69 16.85
C ASP A 177 -5.46 -9.71 17.80
N SER A 178 -6.02 -9.58 19.00
CA SER A 178 -5.48 -8.74 20.09
C SER A 178 -4.30 -9.38 20.84
N GLN A 179 -4.01 -10.64 20.57
CA GLN A 179 -2.94 -11.43 21.18
C GLN A 179 -1.64 -11.30 20.38
N GLY A 180 -1.72 -10.81 19.14
CA GLY A 180 -0.59 -10.57 18.26
C GLY A 180 -0.31 -11.73 17.30
N ASP A 181 -1.27 -12.66 17.15
CA ASP A 181 -1.11 -13.78 16.23
C ASP A 181 -1.19 -13.26 14.79
N LEU A 182 -0.10 -13.45 14.06
CA LEU A 182 0.04 -13.00 12.68
C LEU A 182 -0.73 -13.93 11.73
N ALA A 183 -1.21 -13.37 10.63
CA ALA A 183 -1.87 -14.14 9.59
C ALA A 183 -0.87 -15.13 8.96
N PRO A 184 -1.33 -16.28 8.43
CA PRO A 184 -0.44 -17.08 7.60
C PRO A 184 -0.06 -16.26 6.37
N LEU A 185 1.23 -16.17 6.03
CA LEU A 185 1.67 -15.53 4.80
C LEU A 185 1.43 -16.43 3.59
N VAL A 186 1.09 -15.84 2.45
CA VAL A 186 1.10 -16.50 1.13
C VAL A 186 2.37 -16.11 0.37
N ASP A 187 2.79 -16.94 -0.59
CA ASP A 187 3.78 -16.49 -1.57
C ASP A 187 3.11 -15.55 -2.59
N TRP A 188 3.32 -14.24 -2.43
CA TRP A 188 2.83 -13.23 -3.35
C TRP A 188 3.78 -12.95 -4.53
N GLY A 189 4.91 -13.66 -4.63
CA GLY A 189 5.98 -13.35 -5.56
C GLY A 189 6.58 -11.97 -5.25
N THR A 190 6.41 -11.01 -6.16
CA THR A 190 6.88 -9.63 -5.97
C THR A 190 5.72 -8.66 -6.12
N ILE A 191 5.46 -7.88 -5.07
CA ILE A 191 4.62 -6.68 -5.17
C ILE A 191 5.51 -5.50 -5.48
N LYS A 192 5.20 -4.79 -6.59
CA LYS A 192 5.90 -3.56 -6.97
C LYS A 192 4.97 -2.37 -6.84
N PHE A 193 5.23 -1.52 -5.85
CA PHE A 193 4.68 -0.17 -5.80
C PHE A 193 5.38 0.71 -6.82
N PHE A 194 4.61 1.44 -7.61
CA PHE A 194 5.05 2.49 -8.52
C PHE A 194 4.21 3.76 -8.31
N ASP A 195 4.58 4.86 -8.96
CA ASP A 195 4.01 6.19 -8.72
C ASP A 195 4.03 6.60 -7.23
N THR A 196 5.05 6.12 -6.50
CA THR A 196 5.22 6.38 -5.07
C THR A 196 5.41 7.87 -4.85
N THR A 197 4.57 8.46 -4.02
CA THR A 197 4.58 9.89 -3.76
C THR A 197 4.26 10.16 -2.31
N ALA A 198 5.14 10.88 -1.62
CA ALA A 198 4.86 11.48 -0.32
C ALA A 198 4.96 13.00 -0.45
N LYS A 199 3.99 13.75 0.09
CA LYS A 199 3.95 15.22 0.02
C LYS A 199 3.63 15.83 1.38
N GLY A 200 4.04 17.08 1.53
CA GLY A 200 3.62 17.96 2.61
C GLY A 200 4.15 19.38 2.41
N PRO A 201 4.19 20.20 3.47
CA PRO A 201 4.61 21.60 3.39
C PRO A 201 6.01 21.82 2.80
N ASN A 202 6.89 20.82 2.91
CA ASN A 202 8.27 20.88 2.46
C ASN A 202 8.48 20.42 1.00
N GLY A 203 7.39 20.08 0.30
CA GLY A 203 7.43 19.61 -1.09
C GLY A 203 7.03 18.15 -1.23
N GLN A 204 7.54 17.52 -2.28
CA GLN A 204 7.20 16.15 -2.67
C GLN A 204 8.47 15.31 -2.83
N VAL A 205 8.41 14.06 -2.38
CA VAL A 205 9.44 13.03 -2.58
C VAL A 205 8.80 11.73 -3.06
N SER A 206 9.59 10.83 -3.63
CA SER A 206 9.22 9.43 -3.86
C SER A 206 9.79 8.53 -2.76
N ALA A 207 9.72 7.21 -2.91
CA ALA A 207 10.39 6.29 -1.99
C ALA A 207 11.94 6.34 -2.08
N VAL A 208 12.54 7.02 -3.07
CA VAL A 208 14.01 7.14 -3.16
C VAL A 208 14.60 7.71 -1.86
N GLY A 209 15.56 6.99 -1.28
CA GLY A 209 16.19 7.39 -0.02
C GLY A 209 15.36 7.10 1.23
N ALA A 210 14.26 6.34 1.12
CA ALA A 210 13.56 5.80 2.28
C ALA A 210 14.43 4.79 3.05
N GLU A 211 14.00 4.44 4.25
CA GLU A 211 14.45 3.24 4.96
C GLU A 211 13.76 2.01 4.39
N VAL A 212 14.46 0.88 4.35
CA VAL A 212 13.95 -0.40 3.86
C VAL A 212 13.66 -1.31 5.05
N PHE A 213 12.52 -1.98 5.04
CA PHE A 213 12.13 -2.99 6.01
C PHE A 213 11.93 -4.33 5.31
N ASN A 214 12.48 -5.39 5.90
CA ASN A 214 12.19 -6.77 5.51
C ASN A 214 11.50 -7.52 6.65
N LEU A 215 10.60 -8.42 6.30
CA LEU A 215 9.94 -9.31 7.25
C LEU A 215 10.98 -10.26 7.82
N LYS A 216 11.04 -10.38 9.14
CA LYS A 216 11.86 -11.35 9.86
C LYS A 216 11.06 -11.98 10.99
N GLN A 217 10.79 -13.27 10.85
CA GLN A 217 10.04 -14.05 11.82
C GLN A 217 10.84 -15.28 12.21
N ASN A 218 10.82 -15.65 13.50
CA ASN A 218 11.55 -16.80 14.02
C ASN A 218 13.05 -16.82 13.64
N GLY A 219 13.65 -15.63 13.48
CA GLY A 219 15.05 -15.48 13.08
C GLY A 219 15.31 -15.53 11.58
N VAL A 220 14.31 -15.84 10.76
CA VAL A 220 14.41 -16.01 9.31
C VAL A 220 13.87 -14.76 8.59
N ILE A 221 14.64 -14.23 7.64
CA ILE A 221 14.18 -13.13 6.77
C ILE A 221 13.29 -13.74 5.68
N LEU A 222 12.06 -13.25 5.57
CA LEU A 222 11.05 -13.78 4.67
C LEU A 222 10.85 -12.92 3.42
N THR A 223 11.33 -11.68 3.41
CA THR A 223 11.22 -10.80 2.24
C THR A 223 12.54 -10.11 1.89
N ASP A 224 12.64 -9.76 0.61
CA ASP A 224 13.69 -8.89 0.08
C ASP A 224 13.04 -7.67 -0.57
N THR A 225 13.37 -6.49 -0.04
CA THR A 225 12.81 -5.21 -0.44
C THR A 225 13.85 -4.36 -1.14
N GLU A 226 13.51 -3.89 -2.34
CA GLU A 226 14.35 -3.02 -3.15
C GLU A 226 13.62 -1.73 -3.51
N ILE A 227 14.34 -0.61 -3.47
CA ILE A 227 13.85 0.69 -3.96
C ILE A 227 14.55 0.97 -5.29
N GLY A 228 13.79 1.18 -6.35
CA GLY A 228 14.30 1.54 -7.67
C GLY A 228 14.68 3.01 -7.79
N SER A 229 15.57 3.34 -8.73
CA SER A 229 15.97 4.73 -9.04
C SER A 229 14.82 5.61 -9.53
N ASP A 230 13.74 5.02 -10.01
CA ASP A 230 12.48 5.69 -10.36
C ASP A 230 11.55 5.94 -9.15
N GLY A 231 11.94 5.47 -7.96
CA GLY A 231 11.15 5.52 -6.74
C GLY A 231 10.23 4.32 -6.53
N SER A 232 10.19 3.34 -7.43
CA SER A 232 9.42 2.13 -7.19
C SER A 232 9.92 1.34 -5.96
N VAL A 233 9.03 0.61 -5.29
CA VAL A 233 9.35 -0.25 -4.14
C VAL A 233 8.93 -1.67 -4.50
N SER A 234 9.87 -2.59 -4.60
CA SER A 234 9.60 -4.01 -4.87
C SER A 234 9.78 -4.80 -3.58
N VAL A 235 8.75 -5.52 -3.14
CA VAL A 235 8.78 -6.41 -1.98
C VAL A 235 8.60 -7.84 -2.47
N THR A 236 9.67 -8.62 -2.44
CA THR A 236 9.69 -10.00 -2.91
C THR A 236 9.59 -10.95 -1.73
N TYR A 237 8.62 -11.87 -1.76
CA TYR A 237 8.57 -13.00 -0.83
C TYR A 237 9.70 -13.99 -1.16
N THR A 238 10.44 -14.43 -0.15
CA THR A 238 11.61 -15.31 -0.31
C THR A 238 11.45 -16.64 0.41
N GLY A 239 10.36 -16.84 1.16
CA GLY A 239 10.06 -18.10 1.86
C GLY A 239 11.02 -18.47 2.99
N GLY A 240 12.00 -17.62 3.29
CA GLY A 240 13.10 -17.95 4.20
C GLY A 240 14.16 -18.81 3.52
N GLN A 241 15.31 -18.21 3.18
CA GLN A 241 16.52 -18.96 2.86
C GLN A 241 17.34 -19.28 4.12
#